data_AF-A0A949ZEK2-F1
#
_entry.id   AF-A0A949ZEK2-F1
#
_cell.length_a   1.000
_cell.length_b   1.000
_cell.length_c   1.000
_cell.angle_alpha   90.00
_cell.angle_beta   90.00
_cell.angle_gamma   90.00
#
_symmetry.space_group_name_H-M   'P 1'
#
loop_
_entity.id
_entity.type
_entity.pdbx_description
1 polymer ?
#
loop_
_entity_poly.entity_id
_entity_poly.type
_entity_poly.pdbx_seq_one_letter_code
_entity_poly.pdbx_strand_id
1 'polypeptide(L)'
;MQRKRWSDHDGVGRACTLKRSAIFPLTTLDTYDFDFPKTIDRDLVARAATLEFVREKTNCVIVGPSGVGKTHLANAIGQLACLRGHRV
;
A
#
# COMPACT_ATOMS: atom_id res chain seq x y z
N MET A 1 -22.00 5.63 6.27
CA MET A 1 -20.72 6.24 5.84
C MET A 1 -19.65 5.86 6.86
N GLN A 2 -19.04 4.69 6.70
CA GLN A 2 -18.24 4.02 7.73
C GLN A 2 -16.76 4.41 7.61
N ARG A 3 -16.27 5.31 8.47
CA ARG A 3 -14.83 5.56 8.65
C ARG A 3 -14.20 4.32 9.27
N LYS A 4 -13.57 3.47 8.45
CA LYS A 4 -12.67 2.43 8.96
C LYS A 4 -11.39 3.10 9.45
N ARG A 5 -11.40 3.44 10.74
CA ARG A 5 -10.23 3.86 11.51
C ARG A 5 -9.33 2.63 11.63
N TRP A 6 -8.23 2.62 10.89
CA TRP A 6 -7.16 1.65 11.08
C TRP A 6 -6.43 2.05 12.36
N SER A 7 -6.65 1.30 13.44
CA SER A 7 -6.14 1.63 14.76
C SER A 7 -4.62 1.46 14.84
N ASP A 8 -3.91 2.56 15.04
CA ASP A 8 -2.48 2.66 15.33
C ASP A 8 -2.14 2.09 16.73
N HIS A 9 -2.12 0.76 16.87
CA HIS A 9 -1.61 0.13 18.08
C HIS A 9 -0.40 -0.75 17.72
N ASP A 10 0.71 -0.52 18.44
CA ASP A 10 2.01 -1.25 18.48
C ASP A 10 3.18 -0.65 17.66
N GLY A 11 3.69 0.50 18.13
CA GLY A 11 4.66 1.35 17.44
C GLY A 11 6.16 1.05 17.58
N VAL A 12 6.62 -0.04 18.23
CA VAL A 12 8.07 -0.20 18.52
C VAL A 12 8.78 -1.25 17.64
N GLY A 13 8.10 -2.30 17.19
CA GLY A 13 8.70 -3.34 16.33
C GLY A 13 8.59 -3.09 14.82
N ARG A 14 7.55 -2.35 14.39
CA ARG A 14 7.19 -2.19 12.96
C ARG A 14 8.01 -1.11 12.24
N ALA A 15 8.48 -0.09 12.98
CA ALA A 15 9.31 0.99 12.45
C ALA A 15 10.68 0.51 11.92
N CYS A 16 11.26 -0.54 12.54
CA CYS A 16 12.52 -1.13 12.09
C CYS A 16 12.38 -1.88 10.75
N THR A 17 11.23 -2.53 10.50
CA THR A 17 10.96 -3.18 9.21
C THR A 17 10.80 -2.16 8.10
N LEU A 18 10.10 -1.04 8.38
CA LEU A 18 9.94 0.06 7.44
C LEU A 18 11.27 0.72 7.04
N LYS A 19 12.23 0.83 7.96
CA LYS A 19 13.60 1.32 7.65
C LYS A 19 14.41 0.35 6.79
N ARG A 20 14.11 -0.95 6.84
CA ARG A 20 14.79 -1.97 6.04
C ARG A 20 14.20 -2.13 4.64
N SER A 21 12.89 -1.96 4.52
CA SER A 21 12.25 -1.87 3.23
C SER A 21 12.72 -0.57 2.57
N ALA A 22 13.30 -0.64 1.37
CA ALA A 22 13.77 0.54 0.61
C ALA A 22 12.60 1.40 0.07
N ILE A 23 11.50 1.44 0.81
CA ILE A 23 10.24 2.10 0.47
C ILE A 23 10.33 3.53 0.97
N PHE A 24 10.73 4.43 0.08
CA PHE A 24 10.79 5.86 0.33
C PHE A 24 10.07 6.59 -0.80
N PRO A 25 9.22 7.60 -0.50
CA PRO A 25 8.76 8.06 0.83
C PRO A 25 7.69 7.17 1.48
N LEU A 26 7.58 7.24 2.81
CA LEU A 26 6.48 6.66 3.59
C LEU A 26 5.15 7.28 3.12
N THR A 27 4.39 6.50 2.38
CA THR A 27 3.15 6.93 1.72
C THR A 27 2.01 6.05 2.19
N THR A 28 0.87 6.67 2.46
CA THR A 28 -0.35 5.96 2.84
C THR A 28 -1.29 5.90 1.65
N LEU A 29 -2.11 4.86 1.57
CA LEU A 29 -3.16 4.75 0.56
C LEU A 29 -4.18 5.91 0.67
N ASP A 30 -4.34 6.51 1.85
CA ASP A 30 -5.23 7.64 2.11
C ASP A 30 -4.77 8.95 1.46
N THR A 31 -3.46 9.12 1.26
CA THR A 31 -2.90 10.33 0.61
C THR A 31 -2.91 10.23 -0.91
N TYR A 32 -3.38 9.11 -1.46
CA TYR A 32 -3.47 8.91 -2.90
C TYR A 32 -4.78 9.51 -3.44
N ASP A 33 -4.65 10.44 -4.38
CA ASP A 33 -5.81 11.04 -5.04
C ASP A 33 -6.35 10.09 -6.13
N PHE A 34 -7.46 9.42 -5.83
CA PHE A 34 -8.16 8.54 -6.76
C PHE A 34 -9.02 9.29 -7.80
N ASP A 35 -9.04 10.63 -7.78
CA ASP A 35 -9.71 11.45 -8.79
C ASP A 35 -8.78 11.75 -10.00
N PHE A 36 -7.46 11.60 -9.80
CA PHE A 36 -6.42 11.98 -10.77
C PHE A 36 -5.42 10.81 -10.97
N PRO A 37 -5.56 9.88 -11.95
CA PRO A 37 -6.43 9.81 -13.14
C PRO A 37 -7.57 8.76 -13.05
N LYS A 38 -8.61 8.93 -13.88
CA LYS A 38 -9.82 8.06 -13.96
C LYS A 38 -9.61 6.61 -14.42
N THR A 39 -8.38 6.19 -14.69
CA THR A 39 -8.05 4.87 -15.24
C THR A 39 -7.61 3.84 -14.20
N ILE A 40 -7.59 4.22 -12.92
CA ILE A 40 -7.20 3.29 -11.85
C ILE A 40 -8.44 2.69 -11.22
N ASP A 41 -8.52 1.37 -11.32
CA ASP A 41 -9.58 0.57 -10.73
C ASP A 41 -9.41 0.54 -9.20
N ARG A 42 -10.37 1.17 -8.50
CA ARG A 42 -10.38 1.25 -7.04
C ARG A 42 -10.56 -0.12 -6.39
N ASP A 43 -11.27 -1.04 -7.04
CA ASP A 43 -11.44 -2.41 -6.55
C ASP A 43 -10.12 -3.18 -6.60
N LEU A 44 -9.33 -3.01 -7.66
CA LEU A 44 -7.99 -3.60 -7.72
C LEU A 44 -7.06 -3.04 -6.64
N VAL A 45 -7.11 -1.73 -6.38
CA VAL A 45 -6.34 -1.12 -5.29
C VAL A 45 -6.81 -1.62 -3.93
N ALA A 46 -8.12 -1.74 -3.71
CA ALA A 46 -8.67 -2.28 -2.47
C ALA A 46 -8.25 -3.75 -2.25
N ARG A 47 -8.25 -4.57 -3.31
CA ARG A 47 -7.73 -5.95 -3.27
C ARG A 47 -6.23 -6.00 -3.02
N ALA A 48 -5.44 -5.11 -3.62
CA ALA A 48 -4.01 -5.04 -3.30
C ALA A 48 -3.80 -4.62 -1.83
N ALA A 49 -4.65 -3.75 -1.28
CA ALA A 49 -4.61 -3.35 0.11
C ALA A 49 -5.04 -4.46 1.10
N THR A 50 -5.70 -5.54 0.66
CA THR A 50 -5.95 -6.71 1.54
C THR A 50 -4.68 -7.53 1.75
N LEU A 51 -3.66 -7.35 0.90
CA LEU A 51 -2.42 -8.14 0.88
C LEU A 51 -2.65 -9.64 0.64
N GLU A 52 -3.79 -10.01 0.07
CA GLU A 52 -4.13 -11.40 -0.23
C GLU A 52 -3.12 -12.04 -1.20
N PHE A 53 -2.56 -11.24 -2.12
CA PHE A 53 -1.51 -11.70 -3.03
C PHE A 53 -0.24 -12.19 -2.31
N VAL A 54 0.09 -11.62 -1.14
CA VAL A 54 1.23 -12.07 -0.32
C VAL A 54 0.92 -13.44 0.28
N ARG A 55 -0.32 -13.67 0.70
CA ARG A 55 -0.78 -14.95 1.25
C ARG A 55 -0.85 -16.04 0.17
N GLU A 56 -1.37 -15.69 -1.00
CA GLU A 56 -1.50 -16.59 -2.14
C GLU A 56 -0.20 -16.79 -2.92
N LYS A 57 0.86 -16.06 -2.56
CA LYS A 57 2.16 -16.04 -3.28
C LYS A 57 2.00 -15.68 -4.76
N THR A 58 1.07 -14.78 -5.06
CA THR A 58 0.80 -14.26 -6.40
C THR A 58 1.44 -12.89 -6.57
N ASN A 59 1.83 -12.56 -7.81
CA ASN A 59 2.49 -11.30 -8.10
C ASN A 59 1.45 -10.20 -8.36
N CYS A 60 1.59 -9.07 -7.67
CA CYS A 60 0.84 -7.85 -7.95
C CYS A 60 1.70 -6.91 -8.81
N VAL A 61 1.25 -6.60 -10.03
CA VAL A 61 1.97 -5.72 -10.96
C VAL A 61 1.09 -4.53 -11.31
N ILE A 62 1.59 -3.32 -11.06
CA ILE A 62 0.90 -2.07 -11.38
C ILE A 62 1.46 -1.55 -12.70
N VAL A 63 0.64 -1.56 -13.76
CA VAL A 63 1.01 -1.09 -15.10
C VAL A 63 0.16 0.12 -15.49
N GLY A 64 0.79 1.13 -16.09
CA GLY A 64 0.09 2.34 -16.52
C GLY A 64 1.05 3.41 -17.04
N PRO A 65 0.53 4.51 -17.60
CA PRO A 65 1.35 5.59 -18.16
C PRO A 65 2.20 6.29 -17.08
N SER A 66 3.33 6.89 -17.46
CA SER A 66 4.18 7.62 -16.51
C SER A 66 3.40 8.77 -15.85
N GLY A 67 3.66 9.04 -14.56
CA GLY A 67 2.98 10.12 -13.82
C GLY A 67 1.69 9.76 -13.09
N VAL A 68 1.15 8.53 -13.23
CA VAL A 68 -0.09 8.11 -12.53
C VAL A 68 0.10 7.67 -11.06
N GLY A 69 1.28 7.90 -10.48
CA GLY A 69 1.52 7.55 -9.08
C GLY A 69 1.66 6.05 -8.78
N LYS A 70 2.09 5.23 -9.75
CA LYS A 70 2.36 3.79 -9.52
C LYS A 70 3.36 3.53 -8.40
N THR A 71 4.41 4.35 -8.34
CA THR A 71 5.40 4.29 -7.26
C THR A 71 4.79 4.63 -5.90
N HIS A 72 3.88 5.61 -5.86
CA HIS A 72 3.14 5.95 -4.65
C HIS A 72 2.26 4.79 -4.19
N LEU A 73 1.54 4.16 -5.12
CA LEU A 73 0.67 3.03 -4.82
C LEU A 73 1.48 1.81 -4.35
N ALA A 74 2.59 1.50 -5.02
CA ALA A 74 3.51 0.42 -4.63
C ALA A 74 4.10 0.66 -3.22
N ASN A 75 4.55 1.89 -2.95
CA ASN A 75 5.09 2.25 -1.65
C ASN A 75 4.01 2.15 -0.55
N ALA A 76 2.79 2.60 -0.82
CA ALA A 76 1.70 2.52 0.14
C ALA A 76 1.27 1.09 0.47
N ILE A 77 1.24 0.20 -0.55
CA ILE A 77 0.97 -1.23 -0.35
C ILE A 77 2.11 -1.89 0.44
N GLY A 78 3.37 -1.60 0.10
CA GLY A 78 4.53 -2.14 0.81
C GLY A 78 4.60 -1.66 2.27
N GLN A 79 4.27 -0.40 2.54
CA GLN A 79 4.12 0.11 3.89
C GLN A 79 3.01 -0.60 4.66
N LEU A 80 1.84 -0.83 4.01
CA LEU A 80 0.75 -1.59 4.61
C LEU A 80 1.16 -3.04 4.92
N ALA A 81 1.97 -3.67 4.07
CA ALA A 81 2.51 -5.00 4.29
C ALA A 81 3.46 -5.06 5.49
N CYS A 82 4.39 -4.10 5.61
CA CYS A 82 5.22 -3.93 6.79
C CYS A 82 4.39 -3.75 8.07
N LEU A 83 3.34 -2.92 8.02
CA LEU A 83 2.47 -2.67 9.16
C LEU A 83 1.68 -3.91 9.59
N ARG A 84 1.29 -4.77 8.64
CA ARG A 84 0.66 -6.07 8.92
C ARG A 84 1.65 -7.16 9.32
N GLY A 85 2.96 -6.85 9.42
CA GLY A 85 4.00 -7.79 9.85
C GLY A 85 4.52 -8.70 8.73
N HIS A 86 4.19 -8.40 7.47
CA HIS A 86 4.80 -9.09 6.33
C HIS A 86 6.20 -8.51 6.07
N ARG A 87 7.13 -9.39 5.67
CA ARG A 87 8.48 -9.02 5.21
C ARG A 87 8.38 -8.66 3.73
N VAL A 88 8.83 -7.46 3.37
CA VAL A 88 8.88 -6.92 2.00
C VAL A 88 10.28 -6.47 1.65
#